data_AF-A0AAC9ACT3-F1
#
_entry.id   AF-A0AAC9ACT3-F1
#
_cell.length_a   1.000
_cell.length_b   1.000
_cell.length_c   1.000
_cell.angle_alpha   90.00
_cell.angle_beta   90.00
_cell.angle_gamma   90.00
#
_symmetry.space_group_name_H-M   'P 1'
#
loop_
_entity.id
_entity.type
_entity.pdbx_description
1 polymer ?
#
loop_
_entity_poly.entity_id
_entity_poly.type
_entity_poly.pdbx_seq_one_letter_code
_entity_poly.pdbx_strand_id
1 'polypeptide(L)'
;MPTDAQLLIGKVLQIKDKITAKRHCIPSDLKAEWNELDAQTACFESEALYQSAIKGKEMNKRIDYSGSVKELSQLVTKLKTLNKKVNVTQIQH
;
A
#
# COMPACT_ATOMS: atom_id res chain seq x y z
N MET A 1 21.97 -4.14 1.66
CA MET A 1 21.19 -3.72 0.46
C MET A 1 19.74 -4.07 0.71
N PRO A 2 18.77 -3.16 0.54
CA PRO A 2 17.36 -3.53 0.61
C PRO A 2 17.04 -4.53 -0.50
N THR A 3 16.33 -5.61 -0.16
CA THR A 3 15.90 -6.61 -1.14
C THR A 3 14.82 -6.01 -2.05
N ASP A 4 14.70 -6.47 -3.30
CA ASP A 4 13.66 -6.00 -4.24
C ASP A 4 12.24 -6.04 -3.65
N ALA A 5 11.95 -7.05 -2.82
CA ALA A 5 10.70 -7.14 -2.07
C ALA A 5 10.49 -5.95 -1.11
N GLN A 6 11.51 -5.56 -0.34
CA GLN A 6 11.43 -4.42 0.58
C GLN A 6 11.21 -3.11 -0.19
N LEU A 7 11.89 -2.94 -1.34
CA LEU A 7 11.70 -1.77 -2.19
C LEU A 7 10.28 -1.70 -2.75
N LEU A 8 9.71 -2.84 -3.18
CA LEU A 8 8.35 -2.91 -3.68
C LEU A 8 7.31 -2.66 -2.59
N ILE A 9 7.49 -3.23 -1.39
CA ILE A 9 6.61 -2.96 -0.25
C ILE A 9 6.63 -1.48 0.13
N GLY A 10 7.82 -0.85 0.14
CA GLY A 10 7.93 0.60 0.33
C GLY A 10 7.13 1.40 -0.71
N LYS A 11 7.14 0.97 -1.98
CA LYS A 11 6.33 1.59 -3.04
C LYS A 11 4.83 1.38 -2.84
N VAL A 12 4.41 0.19 -2.42
CA VAL A 12 3.00 -0.11 -2.08
C VAL A 12 2.51 0.87 -1.02
N LEU A 13 3.24 1.00 0.09
CA LEU A 13 2.90 1.88 1.19
C LEU A 13 2.83 3.35 0.76
N GLN A 14 3.80 3.83 -0.03
CA GLN A 14 3.79 5.21 -0.54
C GLN A 14 2.59 5.52 -1.44
N ILE A 15 2.17 4.57 -2.30
CA ILE A 15 1.01 4.79 -3.18
C ILE A 15 -0.28 4.70 -2.39
N LYS A 16 -0.38 3.74 -1.46
CA LYS A 16 -1.52 3.59 -0.55
C LYS A 16 -1.76 4.89 0.22
N ASP A 17 -0.74 5.44 0.86
CA ASP A 17 -0.83 6.68 1.63
C ASP A 17 -1.37 7.86 0.79
N LYS A 18 -0.92 7.98 -0.46
CA LYS A 18 -1.43 8.99 -1.41
C LYS A 18 -2.92 8.83 -1.73
N ILE A 19 -3.39 7.59 -1.91
CA ILE A 19 -4.81 7.32 -2.18
C ILE A 19 -5.64 7.56 -0.91
N THR A 20 -5.16 7.11 0.26
CA THR A 20 -5.80 7.33 1.56
C THR A 20 -5.96 8.81 1.88
N ALA A 21 -4.94 9.64 1.61
CA ALA A 21 -5.02 11.09 1.76
C ALA A 21 -6.17 11.71 0.94
N LYS A 22 -6.53 11.09 -0.18
CA LYS A 22 -7.61 11.48 -1.08
C LYS A 22 -8.86 10.62 -0.97
N ARG A 23 -9.00 9.82 0.11
CA ARG A 23 -10.11 8.85 0.28
C ARG A 23 -11.51 9.45 0.14
N HIS A 24 -11.66 10.73 0.48
CA HIS A 24 -12.90 11.49 0.39
C HIS A 24 -13.26 11.87 -1.06
N CYS A 25 -12.30 11.80 -1.98
CA CYS A 25 -12.47 12.06 -3.41
C CYS A 25 -12.46 10.78 -4.25
N ILE A 26 -12.41 9.59 -3.63
CA ILE A 26 -12.48 8.34 -4.40
C ILE A 26 -13.93 8.16 -4.85
N PRO A 27 -14.19 8.12 -6.17
CA PRO A 27 -15.54 7.93 -6.70
C PRO A 27 -16.08 6.56 -6.28
N SER A 28 -17.41 6.46 -6.14
CA SER A 28 -18.08 5.24 -5.68
C SER A 28 -17.72 4.00 -6.51
N ASP A 29 -17.54 4.17 -7.84
CA ASP A 29 -17.15 3.10 -8.77
C ASP A 29 -15.76 2.51 -8.47
N LEU A 30 -14.86 3.31 -7.88
CA LEU A 30 -13.49 2.90 -7.54
C LEU A 30 -13.34 2.52 -6.07
N LYS A 31 -14.37 2.73 -5.25
CA LYS A 31 -14.33 2.48 -3.81
C LYS A 31 -14.24 0.98 -3.50
N ALA A 32 -14.90 0.14 -4.30
CA ALA A 32 -14.79 -1.32 -4.17
C ALA A 32 -13.36 -1.80 -4.50
N GLU A 33 -12.79 -1.33 -5.61
CA GLU A 33 -11.41 -1.65 -6.03
C GLU A 33 -10.39 -1.14 -4.99
N TRP A 34 -10.62 0.05 -4.42
CA TRP A 34 -9.82 0.58 -3.31
C TRP A 34 -9.87 -0.32 -2.08
N ASN A 35 -11.06 -0.68 -1.59
CA ASN A 35 -11.22 -1.49 -0.38
C ASN A 35 -10.57 -2.88 -0.54
N GLU A 36 -10.67 -3.49 -1.72
CA GLU A 36 -10.02 -4.79 -1.98
C GLU A 36 -8.49 -4.68 -1.92
N LEU A 37 -7.92 -3.64 -2.54
CA LEU A 37 -6.47 -3.39 -2.52
C LEU A 37 -5.99 -2.96 -1.12
N ASP A 38 -6.80 -2.22 -0.38
CA ASP A 38 -6.54 -1.83 1.00
C ASP A 38 -6.42 -3.08 1.90
N ALA A 39 -7.37 -4.01 1.79
CA ALA A 39 -7.35 -5.28 2.52
C ALA A 39 -6.14 -6.16 2.12
N GLN A 40 -5.82 -6.26 0.84
CA GLN A 40 -4.64 -7.02 0.36
C GLN A 40 -3.32 -6.42 0.85
N THR A 41 -3.28 -5.11 1.12
CA THR A 41 -2.06 -4.41 1.53
C THR A 41 -1.97 -4.15 3.03
N ALA A 42 -3.01 -4.51 3.80
CA ALA A 42 -3.03 -4.40 5.26
C ALA A 42 -1.90 -5.20 5.93
N CYS A 43 -1.45 -6.31 5.32
CA CYS A 43 -0.30 -7.09 5.80
C CYS A 43 1.02 -6.30 5.77
N PHE A 44 1.12 -5.28 4.92
CA PHE A 44 2.29 -4.39 4.86
C PHE A 44 2.21 -3.21 5.83
N GLU A 45 1.01 -2.91 6.35
CA GLU A 45 0.81 -1.75 7.20
C GLU A 45 1.45 -1.96 8.56
N SER A 46 2.12 -0.89 8.96
CA SER A 46 2.95 -0.83 10.15
C SER A 46 2.18 -0.99 11.46
N GLU A 47 0.88 -1.26 11.49
CA GLU A 47 0.16 -1.37 12.77
C GLU A 47 0.64 -2.59 13.58
N ALA A 48 0.99 -3.70 12.90
CA ALA A 48 1.72 -4.82 13.50
C ALA A 48 3.18 -4.48 13.88
N LEU A 49 3.81 -3.55 13.15
CA LEU A 49 5.20 -3.07 13.38
C LEU A 49 5.29 -1.97 14.46
N TYR A 50 4.21 -1.24 14.72
CA TYR A 50 4.10 -0.15 15.69
C TYR A 50 3.72 -0.70 17.06
N GLN A 51 2.80 -1.68 17.12
CA GLN A 51 2.49 -2.44 18.34
C GLN A 51 3.70 -3.20 18.90
N SER A 52 4.66 -3.57 18.05
CA SER A 52 5.90 -4.26 18.42
C SER A 52 7.10 -3.33 18.64
N ALA A 53 6.94 -2.02 18.41
CA ALA A 53 7.97 -1.01 18.66
C ALA A 53 8.04 -0.64 20.15
N ILE A 54 8.50 -1.59 20.98
CA ILE A 54 8.85 -1.32 22.38
C ILE A 54 10.11 -0.44 22.41
N LYS A 55 10.03 0.71 23.08
CA LYS A 55 11.15 1.65 23.28
C LYS A 55 12.37 0.90 23.84
N GLY A 56 13.45 0.80 23.05
CA GLY A 56 14.72 0.20 23.46
C GLY A 56 15.04 -1.18 22.85
N LYS A 57 14.19 -1.76 21.99
CA LYS A 57 14.48 -3.00 21.24
C LYS A 57 14.83 -2.72 19.78
N GLU A 58 15.89 -3.36 19.28
CA GLU A 58 16.27 -3.31 17.88
C GLU A 58 15.12 -3.89 17.03
N MET A 59 14.51 -3.03 16.20
CA MET A 59 13.37 -3.39 15.37
C MET A 59 13.86 -4.28 14.22
N ASN A 60 13.73 -5.60 14.37
CA ASN A 60 13.88 -6.52 13.25
C ASN A 60 12.66 -6.38 12.34
N LYS A 61 12.78 -5.48 11.35
CA LYS A 61 11.77 -5.20 10.30
C LYS A 61 11.60 -6.41 9.37
N ARG A 62 11.06 -7.51 9.88
CA ARG A 62 10.62 -8.63 9.04
C ARG A 62 9.15 -8.43 8.76
N ILE A 63 8.88 -8.00 7.54
CA ILE A 63 7.54 -8.06 6.98
C ILE A 63 7.35 -9.54 6.63
N ASP A 64 6.42 -10.22 7.30
CA ASP A 64 6.08 -11.63 7.08
C ASP A 64 5.31 -11.84 5.77
N TYR A 65 5.83 -11.28 4.68
CA TYR A 65 5.28 -11.48 3.36
C TYR A 65 5.89 -12.74 2.75
N SER A 66 5.10 -13.82 2.73
CA SER A 66 5.47 -15.10 2.10
C SER A 66 5.21 -15.14 0.60
N GLY A 67 4.68 -14.06 0.01
CA GLY A 67 4.36 -13.99 -1.42
C GLY A 67 5.58 -13.71 -2.29
N SER A 68 5.41 -13.87 -3.60
CA SER A 68 6.47 -13.64 -4.58
C SER A 68 6.68 -12.16 -4.89
N VAL A 69 7.90 -11.80 -5.30
CA VAL A 69 8.23 -10.45 -5.83
C VAL A 69 7.32 -10.07 -7.01
N LYS A 70 6.85 -11.07 -7.78
CA LYS A 70 5.92 -10.88 -8.90
C LYS A 70 4.55 -10.39 -8.42
N GLU A 71 4.02 -10.97 -7.35
CA GLU A 71 2.75 -10.55 -6.75
C GLU A 71 2.85 -9.13 -6.17
N LEU A 72 3.97 -8.79 -5.52
CA LEU A 72 4.24 -7.42 -5.08
C LEU A 72 4.27 -6.43 -6.25
N SER A 73 4.93 -6.80 -7.35
CA SER A 73 4.99 -5.96 -8.55
C SER A 73 3.61 -5.74 -9.18
N GLN A 74 2.76 -6.78 -9.18
CA GLN A 74 1.37 -6.67 -9.62
C GLN A 74 0.55 -5.76 -8.70
N LEU A 75 0.70 -5.87 -7.37
CA LEU A 75 0.06 -4.99 -6.39
C LEU A 75 0.44 -3.52 -6.60
N VAL A 76 1.74 -3.23 -6.76
CA VAL A 76 2.22 -1.88 -7.08
C VAL A 76 1.57 -1.35 -8.36
N THR A 77 1.44 -2.20 -9.38
CA THR A 77 0.85 -1.81 -10.66
C THR A 77 -0.64 -1.51 -10.54
N LYS A 78 -1.40 -2.37 -9.83
CA LYS A 78 -2.83 -2.14 -9.55
C LYS A 78 -3.06 -0.84 -8.78
N LEU A 79 -2.29 -0.61 -7.71
CA LEU A 79 -2.36 0.63 -6.93
C LEU A 79 -2.01 1.87 -7.76
N LYS A 80 -1.00 1.81 -8.63
CA LYS A 80 -0.67 2.93 -9.54
C LYS A 80 -1.83 3.23 -10.50
N THR A 81 -2.44 2.19 -11.07
CA THR A 81 -3.58 2.33 -11.96
C THR A 81 -4.76 2.97 -11.24
N LEU A 82 -5.09 2.49 -10.04
CA LEU A 82 -6.15 3.08 -9.22
C LEU A 82 -5.87 4.55 -8.89
N ASN A 83 -4.66 4.88 -8.44
CA ASN A 83 -4.26 6.27 -8.17
C ASN A 83 -4.37 7.16 -9.40
N LYS A 84 -4.03 6.64 -10.60
CA LYS A 84 -4.21 7.37 -11.86
C LYS A 84 -5.68 7.61 -12.17
N LYS A 85 -6.54 6.59 -12.02
CA LYS A 85 -8.00 6.73 -12.23
C LYS A 85 -8.59 7.78 -11.27
N VAL A 86 -8.28 7.68 -9.98
CA VAL A 86 -8.73 8.65 -8.96
C VAL A 86 -8.29 10.08 -9.32
N ASN A 87 -7.03 10.28 -9.73
CA ASN A 87 -6.56 11.60 -10.16
C ASN A 87 -7.24 12.11 -11.43
N VAL A 88 -7.50 11.26 -12.42
CA VAL A 88 -8.19 11.67 -13.66
C VAL A 88 -9.63 12.09 -13.36
N THR A 89 -10.33 11.34 -12.52
CA THR A 89 -11.70 11.70 -12.09
C THR A 89 -11.72 13.00 -11.29
N GLN A 90 -10.66 13.30 -10.51
CA GLN A 90 -10.53 14.58 -9.80
C GLN A 90 -10.37 15.79 -10.74
N ILE A 91 -9.75 15.64 -11.91
CA ILE A 91 -9.54 16.77 -12.85
C ILE A 91 -10.83 17.10 -13.63
N GLN A 92 -11.77 16.16 -13.71
CA GLN A 92 -13.03 16.36 -14.42
C GLN A 92 -14.16 17.00 -13.58
N HIS A 93 -13.90 17.27 -12.30
CA HIS A 93 -14.82 17.92 -11.36
C HIS A 93 -14.37 19.36 -11.07
#